data_AF-A0A6M0SRS2-F1
#
_entry.id   AF-A0A6M0SRS2-F1
#
_cell.length_a   1.000
_cell.length_b   1.000
_cell.length_c   1.000
_cell.angle_alpha   90.00
_cell.angle_beta   90.00
_cell.angle_gamma   90.00
#
_symmetry.space_group_name_H-M   'P 1'
#
loop_
_entity.id
_entity.type
_entity.pdbx_description
1 polymer ?
#
loop_
_entity_poly.entity_id
_entity_poly.type
_entity_poly.pdbx_seq_one_letter_code
_entity_poly.pdbx_strand_id
1 'polypeptide(L)' 'MGDLRPPRRKKQNIKVRVHYPTTPEGIEELKESQAKAMLSILEERLGPEGLDYVMEELKKKIGYAQ' A
#
# COMPACT_ATOMS: atom_id res chain seq x y z
N MET A 1 31.84 35.25 23.06
CA MET A 1 31.00 34.07 23.35
C MET A 1 30.66 33.43 22.03
N GLY A 2 31.23 32.27 21.71
CA GLY A 2 31.07 31.62 20.42
C GLY A 2 29.75 30.85 20.34
N ASP A 3 29.00 31.07 19.27
CA ASP A 3 27.77 30.35 18.94
C ASP A 3 28.04 28.85 18.73
N LEU A 4 27.96 28.06 19.80
CA LEU A 4 28.02 26.60 19.77
C LEU A 4 26.74 26.04 19.15
N ARG A 5 26.66 26.07 17.81
CA ARG A 5 25.63 25.31 17.09
C ARG A 5 25.94 23.82 17.21
N PRO A 6 24.95 22.97 17.56
CA PRO A 6 25.18 21.54 17.64
C PRO A 6 25.59 20.98 16.27
N PRO A 7 26.49 19.98 16.23
CA PRO A 7 26.96 19.40 14.98
C PRO A 7 25.80 18.80 14.19
N ARG A 8 25.71 19.16 12.90
CA ARG A 8 24.69 18.60 11.98
C ARG A 8 24.85 17.09 11.92
N ARG A 9 23.87 16.35 12.46
CA ARG A 9 23.82 14.88 12.34
C ARG A 9 23.74 14.52 10.86
N LYS A 10 24.71 13.76 10.34
CA LYS A 10 24.66 13.22 8.98
C LYS A 10 23.41 12.34 8.87
N LYS A 11 22.54 12.62 7.89
CA LYS A 11 21.41 11.75 7.55
C LYS A 11 21.97 10.41 7.11
N GLN A 12 21.96 9.41 7.99
CA GLN A 12 22.30 8.05 7.61
C GLN A 12 21.11 7.47 6.84
N ASN A 13 21.33 7.03 5.60
CA ASN A 13 20.30 6.33 4.84
C ASN A 13 20.07 4.97 5.50
N ILE A 14 18.96 4.83 6.22
CA ILE A 14 18.52 3.56 6.79
C ILE A 14 18.21 2.64 5.60
N LYS A 15 19.00 1.58 5.44
CA LYS A 15 18.74 0.54 4.44
C LYS A 15 17.77 -0.47 5.02
N VAL A 16 16.52 -0.40 4.61
CA VAL A 16 15.50 -1.39 4.96
C VAL A 16 15.62 -2.59 4.02
N ARG A 17 15.71 -3.80 4.58
CA ARG A 17 15.57 -5.06 3.83
C ARG A 17 14.21 -5.64 4.12
N VAL A 18 13.45 -5.91 3.07
CA VAL A 18 12.13 -6.53 3.16
C VAL A 18 12.28 -8.02 2.87
N HIS A 19 11.80 -8.86 3.77
CA HIS A 19 11.73 -10.30 3.59
C HIS A 19 10.28 -10.66 3.25
N TYR A 20 10.07 -11.19 2.05
CA TYR A 20 8.75 -11.65 1.62
C TYR A 20 8.53 -13.10 2.03
N PRO A 21 7.28 -13.48 2.36
CA PRO A 21 6.94 -14.86 2.64
C PRO A 21 7.15 -15.73 1.39
N THR A 22 7.62 -16.96 1.61
CA THR A 22 7.88 -17.95 0.56
C THR A 22 6.92 -19.13 0.60
N THR A 23 6.16 -19.28 1.69
CA THR A 23 5.13 -20.32 1.80
C THR A 23 3.87 -19.90 1.04
N PRO A 24 3.11 -20.84 0.47
CA PRO A 24 1.84 -20.54 -0.19
C PRO A 24 0.87 -19.76 0.71
N GLU A 25 0.75 -20.17 1.97
CA GLU A 25 -0.15 -19.55 2.95
C GLU A 25 0.27 -18.10 3.23
N GLY A 26 1.58 -17.86 3.38
CA GLY A 26 2.09 -16.50 3.63
C GLY A 26 1.96 -15.59 2.41
N ILE A 27 2.03 -16.14 1.21
CA ILE A 27 1.79 -15.38 -0.03
C ILE A 27 0.33 -14.97 -0.13
N GLU A 28 -0.61 -15.86 0.22
CA GLU A 28 -2.04 -15.53 0.25
C GLU A 28 -2.34 -14.44 1.29
N GLU A 29 -1.83 -14.58 2.51
CA GLU A 29 -2.01 -13.58 3.56
C GLU A 29 -1.44 -12.21 3.15
N LEU A 30 -0.27 -12.20 2.51
CA LEU A 30 0.32 -10.97 1.99
C LEU A 30 -0.57 -10.32 0.91
N LYS A 31 -1.09 -11.11 -0.03
CA LYS A 31 -1.97 -10.62 -1.08
C LYS A 31 -3.24 -10.02 -0.49
N GLU A 32 -3.86 -10.69 0.46
CA GLU A 32 -5.06 -10.18 1.15
C GLU A 32 -4.78 -8.87 1.89
N SER A 33 -3.66 -8.80 2.61
CA SER A 33 -3.23 -7.60 3.33
C SER A 33 -3.03 -6.41 2.38
N GLN A 34 -2.32 -6.65 1.26
CA GLN A 34 -2.08 -5.63 0.24
C GLN A 34 -3.36 -5.20 -0.47
N ALA A 35 -4.27 -6.13 -0.77
CA ALA A 35 -5.55 -5.83 -1.39
C ALA A 35 -6.38 -4.91 -0.49
N LYS A 36 -6.48 -5.21 0.81
CA LYS A 36 -7.19 -4.35 1.78
C LYS A 36 -6.61 -2.93 1.80
N ALA A 37 -5.28 -2.80 1.91
CA ALA A 37 -4.63 -1.50 1.93
C ALA A 37 -4.87 -0.70 0.63
N MET A 38 -4.82 -1.37 -0.52
CA MET A 38 -5.10 -0.73 -1.81
C MET A 38 -6.56 -0.25 -1.90
N LEU A 39 -7.52 -1.07 -1.47
CA LEU A 39 -8.93 -0.67 -1.46
C LEU A 39 -9.19 0.54 -0.59
N SER A 40 -8.60 0.61 0.60
CA SER A 40 -8.70 1.80 1.46
C SER A 40 -8.12 3.05 0.80
N ILE A 41 -6.95 2.94 0.14
CA ILE A 41 -6.36 4.07 -0.60
C ILE A 41 -7.28 4.52 -1.74
N LEU A 42 -7.90 3.58 -2.46
CA LEU A 42 -8.81 3.90 -3.55
C LEU A 42 -10.10 4.55 -3.04
N GLU A 43 -10.64 4.07 -1.92
CA GLU A 43 -11.81 4.67 -1.25
C GLU A 43 -11.52 6.11 -0.81
N GLU A 44 -10.36 6.37 -0.20
CA GLU A 44 -9.95 7.72 0.21
C GLU A 44 -9.83 8.69 -0.98
N ARG A 45 -9.45 8.17 -2.16
CA ARG A 45 -9.18 9.00 -3.35
C ARG A 45 -10.40 9.23 -4.23
N LEU A 46 -11.26 8.22 -4.36
CA LEU A 46 -12.42 8.23 -5.25
C LEU A 46 -13.72 8.54 -4.51
N GLY A 47 -13.73 8.40 -3.18
CA GLY A 47 -14.94 8.35 -2.39
C GLY A 47 -15.65 6.99 -2.53
N PRO A 48 -16.62 6.71 -1.65
CA PRO A 48 -17.33 5.42 -1.61
C PRO A 48 -18.06 5.13 -2.93
N GLU A 49 -18.82 6.11 -3.46
CA GLU A 49 -19.57 5.95 -4.71
C GLU A 49 -18.67 5.76 -5.94
N GLY A 50 -17.50 6.42 -5.96
CA GLY A 50 -16.54 6.30 -7.05
C GLY A 50 -15.85 4.94 -7.06
N LEU A 51 -15.53 4.41 -5.87
CA LEU A 51 -14.98 3.06 -5.74
C LEU A 51 -15.99 2.00 -6.19
N ASP A 52 -17.26 2.13 -5.77
CA ASP A 52 -18.33 1.21 -6.19
C ASP A 52 -18.49 1.18 -7.72
N TYR A 53 -18.51 2.35 -8.36
CA TYR A 53 -18.57 2.42 -9.83
C TYR A 53 -17.40 1.69 -10.51
N VAL A 54 -16.17 1.91 -10.05
CA VAL A 54 -14.98 1.25 -10.61
C VAL A 54 -15.04 -0.27 -10.41
N MET A 55 -15.50 -0.73 -9.24
CA MET A 55 -15.67 -2.15 -8.96
C MET A 55 -16.74 -2.79 -9.85
N GLU A 56 -17.84 -2.10 -10.13
CA GLU A 56 -18.86 -2.56 -11.06
C GLU A 56 -18.36 -2.65 -12.51
N GLU A 57 -17.61 -1.66 -12.99
CA GLU A 57 -16.96 -1.72 -14.31
C GLU A 57 -15.93 -2.84 -14.39
N LEU A 58 -15.19 -3.08 -13.31
CA LEU A 58 -14.24 -4.19 -13.20
C LEU A 58 -14.96 -5.55 -13.31
N LYS A 59 -16.08 -5.74 -12.60
CA LYS A 59 -16.89 -6.97 -12.67
C LYS A 59 -17.38 -7.25 -14.09
N LYS A 60 -17.87 -6.22 -14.80
CA LYS A 60 -18.28 -6.32 -16.21
C LYS A 60 -17.13 -6.72 -17.12
N LYS A 61 -15.94 -6.16 -16.89
CA LYS A 61 -14.74 -6.39 -17.72
C LYS A 61 -14.11 -7.77 -17.52
N ILE A 62 -14.09 -8.27 -16.28
CA ILE A 62 -13.52 -9.60 -15.98
C ILE A 62 -14.47 -10.72 -16.43
N GLY A 63 -15.70 -10.39 -16.83
CA GLY A 63 -16.64 -11.38 -17.34
C GLY A 63 -17.16 -12.27 -16.24
N TYR A 64 -17.58 -11.70 -15.10
CA TYR A 64 -18.69 -12.29 -14.34
C TYR A 64 -19.98 -12.13 -15.17
N ALA A 65 -19.99 -12.75 -16.34
CA ALA A 65 -21.22 -13.26 -16.91
C ALA A 65 -21.70 -14.33 -15.93
N GLN A 66 -22.93 -14.16 -15.46
CA GLN A 66 -23.63 -15.09 -14.56
C GLN A 66 -23.45 -16.56 -14.95
#